data_AF-A0A7V2SMY8-F1
#
_entry.id   AF-A0A7V2SMY8-F1
#
_cell.length_a   1.000
_cell.length_b   1.000
_cell.length_c   1.000
_cell.angle_alpha   90.00
_cell.angle_beta   90.00
_cell.angle_gamma   90.00
#
_symmetry.space_group_name_H-M   'P 1'
#
loop_
_entity.id
_entity.type
_entity.pdbx_description
1 polymer ?
#
loop_
_entity_poly.entity_id
_entity_poly.type
_entity_poly.pdbx_seq_one_letter_code
_entity_poly.pdbx_strand_id
1 'polypeptide(L)'
;MRKIFTAAILLIVANTAHAGPVQNPIAIFAGLDKITGTITTFEIKVGQTKRFGSLNVTPRICNTRPITEEPKTTSFIEVDENTLDGKLKRIFTGWMLAQSPGLNALEHPVYDIWLTGCRNPDAPKNDITDLPPAADEKKPKAAN
;
A
#
# COMPACT_ATOMS: atom_id res chain seq x y z
N MET A 1 45.75 43.42 36.48
CA MET A 1 45.72 42.21 35.61
C MET A 1 44.99 41.09 36.33
N ARG A 2 43.80 40.68 35.87
CA ARG A 2 43.22 39.37 36.19
C ARG A 2 42.08 39.09 35.19
N LYS A 3 42.19 37.94 34.54
CA LYS A 3 41.54 37.57 33.27
C LYS A 3 40.07 37.21 33.51
N ILE A 4 39.17 37.79 32.73
CA ILE A 4 37.75 37.42 32.66
C ILE A 4 37.67 36.16 31.81
N PHE A 5 37.32 35.02 32.43
CA PHE A 5 37.04 33.77 31.71
C PHE A 5 35.57 33.80 31.27
N THR A 6 35.32 34.17 30.02
CA THR A 6 34.01 34.04 29.36
C THR A 6 33.75 32.57 29.08
N ALA A 7 32.82 31.96 29.83
CA ALA A 7 32.31 30.63 29.55
C ALA A 7 31.38 30.69 28.32
N ALA A 8 31.85 30.20 27.18
CA ALA A 8 31.03 30.02 25.99
C ALA A 8 30.13 28.78 26.19
N ILE A 9 28.84 29.00 26.40
CA ILE A 9 27.82 27.94 26.42
C ILE A 9 27.54 27.54 24.96
N LEU A 10 28.01 26.34 24.58
CA LEU A 10 27.76 25.73 23.28
C LEU A 10 26.40 25.00 23.33
N LEU A 11 25.35 25.60 22.75
CA LEU A 11 24.03 24.97 22.59
C LEU A 11 24.12 23.90 21.48
N ILE A 12 24.23 22.63 21.89
CA ILE A 12 24.15 21.49 20.97
C ILE A 12 22.67 21.29 20.58
N VAL A 13 22.32 21.67 19.36
CA VAL A 13 21.00 21.38 18.79
C VAL A 13 21.02 19.91 18.34
N ALA A 14 20.38 19.04 19.11
CA ALA A 14 20.27 17.62 18.76
C ALA A 14 19.24 17.44 17.64
N ASN A 15 19.68 17.20 16.41
CA ASN A 15 18.81 16.78 15.32
C ASN A 15 18.39 15.32 15.54
N THR A 16 17.16 15.10 15.98
CA THR A 16 16.55 13.76 16.05
C THR A 16 16.27 13.24 14.63
N ALA A 17 16.97 12.19 14.21
CA ALA A 17 16.66 11.50 12.96
C ALA A 17 15.25 10.86 13.04
N HIS A 18 14.33 11.30 12.18
CA HIS A 18 12.97 10.73 12.08
C HIS A 18 12.94 9.67 10.98
N ALA A 19 12.85 8.40 11.36
CA ALA A 19 12.56 7.29 10.45
C ALA A 19 11.04 7.07 10.35
N GLY A 20 10.38 7.91 9.54
CA GLY A 20 8.94 7.83 9.29
C GLY A 20 8.58 6.96 8.07
N PRO A 21 7.33 6.50 7.96
CA PRO A 21 6.84 5.86 6.74
C PRO A 21 6.91 6.81 5.55
N VAL A 22 7.17 6.25 4.36
CA VAL A 22 7.21 7.00 3.10
C VAL A 22 5.78 7.14 2.57
N GLN A 23 5.29 8.37 2.48
CA GLN A 23 3.95 8.65 1.97
C GLN A 23 3.93 8.58 0.44
N ASN A 24 2.88 7.95 -0.10
CA ASN A 24 2.69 7.78 -1.53
C ASN A 24 1.32 8.33 -1.94
N PRO A 25 1.24 9.08 -3.06
CA PRO A 25 -0.01 9.69 -3.51
C PRO A 25 -0.96 8.70 -4.19
N ILE A 26 -0.52 7.48 -4.53
CA ILE A 26 -1.34 6.47 -5.21
C ILE A 26 -1.35 5.17 -4.40
N ALA A 27 -2.56 4.68 -4.14
CA ALA A 27 -2.82 3.35 -3.60
C ALA A 27 -3.22 2.39 -4.73
N ILE A 28 -2.69 1.17 -4.69
CA ILE A 28 -2.95 0.11 -5.65
C ILE A 28 -3.72 -0.99 -4.94
N PHE A 29 -4.87 -1.34 -5.49
CA PHE A 29 -5.73 -2.38 -4.97
C PHE A 29 -5.91 -3.47 -6.01
N ALA A 30 -6.16 -4.68 -5.52
CA ALA A 30 -6.79 -5.71 -6.32
C ALA A 30 -8.24 -5.90 -5.82
N GLY A 31 -9.14 -6.11 -6.77
CA GLY A 31 -10.54 -6.42 -6.53
C GLY A 31 -10.92 -7.72 -7.20
N LEU A 32 -11.49 -8.66 -6.43
CA LEU A 32 -12.11 -9.89 -6.94
C LEU A 32 -13.61 -9.65 -7.09
N ASP A 33 -14.15 -9.94 -8.26
CA ASP A 33 -15.57 -10.15 -8.46
C ASP A 33 -15.87 -11.64 -8.27
N LYS A 34 -16.61 -12.00 -7.20
CA LYS A 34 -16.94 -13.38 -6.85
C LYS A 34 -17.99 -14.00 -7.79
N ILE A 35 -18.72 -13.19 -8.56
CA ILE A 35 -19.69 -13.67 -9.56
C ILE A 35 -18.94 -14.15 -10.79
N THR A 36 -17.98 -13.36 -11.27
CA THR A 36 -17.22 -13.67 -12.50
C THR A 36 -15.91 -14.41 -12.25
N GLY A 37 -15.43 -14.46 -11.00
CA GLY A 37 -14.12 -15.00 -10.63
C GLY A 37 -12.93 -14.16 -11.12
N THR A 38 -13.16 -12.93 -11.59
CA THR A 38 -12.12 -12.09 -12.19
C THR A 38 -11.46 -11.19 -11.14
N ILE A 39 -10.13 -11.17 -11.11
CA ILE A 39 -9.33 -10.24 -10.32
C ILE A 39 -8.88 -9.09 -11.21
N THR A 40 -9.13 -7.86 -10.79
CA THR A 40 -8.67 -6.65 -11.48
C THR A 40 -7.81 -5.80 -10.57
N THR A 41 -6.73 -5.25 -11.11
CA THR A 41 -5.89 -4.29 -10.38
C THR A 41 -6.31 -2.88 -10.76
N PHE A 42 -6.47 -2.02 -9.76
CA PHE A 42 -6.82 -0.63 -9.97
C PHE A 42 -6.11 0.30 -9.01
N GLU A 43 -5.75 1.46 -9.53
CA GLU A 43 -5.11 2.52 -8.77
C GLU A 43 -6.10 3.61 -8.40
N ILE A 44 -5.89 4.20 -7.23
CA ILE A 44 -6.66 5.33 -6.71
C ILE A 44 -5.68 6.34 -6.10
N LYS A 45 -5.82 7.61 -6.48
CA LYS A 45 -5.09 8.69 -5.80
C LYS A 45 -5.63 8.86 -4.38
N VAL A 46 -4.74 9.07 -3.42
CA VAL A 46 -5.13 9.35 -2.03
C VAL A 46 -6.09 10.55 -1.99
N GLY A 47 -7.21 10.38 -1.29
CA GLY A 47 -8.28 11.37 -1.18
C GLY A 47 -9.33 11.31 -2.31
N GLN A 48 -9.10 10.53 -3.37
CA GLN A 48 -10.07 10.31 -4.43
C GLN A 48 -10.85 9.01 -4.21
N THR A 49 -12.04 8.95 -4.79
CA THR A 49 -12.90 7.76 -4.75
C THR A 49 -12.91 7.09 -6.12
N LYS A 50 -12.77 5.78 -6.15
CA LYS A 50 -12.96 4.96 -7.36
C LYS A 50 -14.01 3.90 -7.11
N ARG A 51 -14.85 3.67 -8.13
CA ARG A 51 -15.89 2.64 -8.07
C ARG A 51 -15.37 1.29 -8.56
N PHE A 52 -15.65 0.24 -7.81
CA PHE A 52 -15.44 -1.16 -8.15
C PHE A 52 -16.76 -1.92 -7.90
N GLY A 53 -17.48 -2.28 -8.96
CA GLY A 53 -18.82 -2.84 -8.84
C GLY A 53 -19.79 -1.87 -8.15
N SER A 54 -20.42 -2.33 -7.07
CA SER A 54 -21.28 -1.51 -6.19
C SER A 54 -20.50 -0.73 -5.12
N LEU A 55 -19.18 -0.91 -5.02
CA LEU A 55 -18.36 -0.36 -3.95
C LEU A 55 -17.62 0.91 -4.39
N ASN A 56 -17.61 1.91 -3.53
CA ASN A 56 -16.84 3.15 -3.67
C ASN A 56 -15.66 3.11 -2.69
N VAL A 57 -14.45 3.02 -3.23
CA VAL A 57 -13.21 2.86 -2.47
C VAL A 57 -12.49 4.20 -2.39
N THR A 58 -12.14 4.62 -1.16
CA THR A 58 -11.47 5.90 -0.90
C THR A 58 -10.27 5.69 0.03
N PRO A 59 -9.04 5.62 -0.48
CA PRO A 59 -7.84 5.64 0.36
C PRO A 59 -7.61 7.03 0.93
N ARG A 60 -7.37 7.12 2.25
CA ARG A 60 -7.01 8.37 2.93
C ARG A 60 -5.51 8.50 3.18
N ILE A 61 -4.82 7.37 3.31
CA ILE A 61 -3.37 7.30 3.58
C ILE A 61 -2.82 6.14 2.76
N CYS A 62 -1.64 6.29 2.15
CA CYS A 62 -0.91 5.16 1.58
C CYS A 62 0.58 5.30 1.90
N ASN A 63 1.12 4.35 2.64
CA ASN A 63 2.46 4.39 3.21
C ASN A 63 3.27 3.16 2.83
N THR A 64 4.54 3.34 2.46
CA THR A 64 5.55 2.29 2.27
C THR A 64 6.69 2.45 3.26
N ARG A 65 7.63 1.49 3.25
CA ARG A 65 8.92 1.60 3.94
C ARG A 65 10.05 1.89 2.96
N PRO A 66 11.14 2.54 3.43
CA PRO A 66 12.37 2.63 2.67
C PRO A 66 12.91 1.24 2.31
N ILE A 67 13.67 1.15 1.22
CA ILE A 67 14.26 -0.11 0.75
C ILE A 67 15.28 -0.74 1.73
N THR A 68 15.76 0.05 2.69
CA THR A 68 16.69 -0.41 3.75
C THR A 68 15.99 -1.13 4.90
N GLU A 69 14.66 -1.16 4.92
CA GLU A 69 13.83 -1.79 5.96
C GLU A 69 12.98 -2.90 5.33
N GLU A 70 12.44 -3.79 6.17
CA GLU A 70 11.48 -4.79 5.74
C GLU A 70 10.27 -4.13 5.05
N PRO A 71 9.83 -4.61 3.87
CA PRO A 71 8.70 -4.05 3.15
C PRO A 71 7.42 -4.11 3.99
N LYS A 72 6.88 -2.93 4.31
CA LYS A 72 5.58 -2.80 4.98
C LYS A 72 4.76 -1.70 4.33
N THR A 73 3.76 -2.13 3.57
CA THR A 73 2.89 -1.23 2.82
C THR A 73 1.51 -1.27 3.43
N THR A 74 1.01 -0.10 3.82
CA THR A 74 -0.26 0.05 4.54
C THR A 74 -1.06 1.19 3.98
N SER A 75 -2.39 1.04 3.98
CA SER A 75 -3.31 2.07 3.52
C SER A 75 -4.50 2.15 4.46
N PHE A 76 -4.84 3.35 4.91
CA PHE A 76 -6.10 3.56 5.63
C PHE A 76 -7.17 3.88 4.60
N ILE A 77 -8.22 3.08 4.56
CA ILE A 77 -9.25 3.19 3.54
C ILE A 77 -10.64 3.27 4.13
N GLU A 78 -11.53 3.88 3.36
CA GLU A 78 -12.95 3.90 3.59
C GLU A 78 -13.64 3.27 2.36
N VAL A 79 -14.58 2.37 2.60
CA VAL A 79 -15.38 1.76 1.52
C VAL A 79 -16.86 1.92 1.82
N ASP A 80 -17.55 2.55 0.87
CA ASP A 80 -18.99 2.74 0.89
C ASP A 80 -19.65 1.81 -0.14
N GLU A 81 -20.74 1.16 0.23
CA GLU A 81 -21.59 0.41 -0.69
C GLU A 81 -22.70 1.32 -1.23
N ASN A 82 -22.89 1.29 -2.55
CA ASN A 82 -24.07 1.86 -3.19
C ASN A 82 -25.19 0.82 -3.20
N THR A 83 -26.14 0.98 -2.29
CA THR A 83 -27.29 0.08 -2.14
C THR A 83 -28.26 0.20 -3.31
N LEU A 84 -29.14 -0.80 -3.48
CA LEU A 84 -30.19 -0.79 -4.50
C LEU A 84 -31.15 0.40 -4.37
N ASP A 85 -31.33 0.91 -3.14
CA ASP A 85 -32.15 2.08 -2.83
C ASP A 85 -31.43 3.41 -3.14
N GLY A 86 -30.23 3.36 -3.72
CA GLY A 86 -29.41 4.53 -4.07
C GLY A 86 -28.74 5.22 -2.87
N LYS A 87 -28.73 4.59 -1.69
CA LYS A 87 -28.06 5.11 -0.49
C LYS A 87 -26.62 4.62 -0.44
N LEU A 88 -25.71 5.51 -0.03
CA LEU A 88 -24.33 5.16 0.33
C LEU A 88 -24.26 4.74 1.79
N LYS A 89 -23.76 3.52 2.03
CA LYS A 89 -23.56 2.96 3.37
C LYS A 89 -22.08 2.66 3.57
N ARG A 90 -21.47 3.17 4.65
CA ARG A 90 -20.12 2.77 5.03
C ARG A 90 -20.10 1.31 5.46
N ILE A 91 -19.34 0.47 4.74
CA ILE A 91 -19.20 -0.96 5.06
C ILE A 91 -17.81 -1.31 5.59
N PHE A 92 -16.80 -0.49 5.32
CA PHE A 92 -15.44 -0.72 5.81
C PHE A 92 -14.72 0.60 6.13
N THR A 93 -14.00 0.64 7.24
CA THR A 93 -13.08 1.73 7.59
C THR A 93 -11.95 1.15 8.41
N GLY A 94 -10.73 1.16 7.87
CA GLY A 94 -9.62 0.50 8.54
C GLY A 94 -8.32 0.49 7.74
N TRP A 95 -7.31 -0.11 8.34
CA TRP A 95 -5.98 -0.29 7.76
C TRP A 95 -5.91 -1.59 6.96
N MET A 96 -5.51 -1.51 5.71
CA MET A 96 -5.14 -2.65 4.88
C MET A 96 -3.62 -2.82 4.82
N LEU A 97 -3.15 -4.07 4.73
CA LEU A 97 -1.73 -4.43 4.69
C LEU A 97 -1.43 -5.21 3.40
N ALA A 98 -0.54 -4.70 2.56
CA ALA A 98 -0.27 -5.33 1.26
C ALA A 98 0.44 -6.69 1.40
N GLN A 99 1.32 -6.82 2.40
CA GLN A 99 2.07 -8.06 2.67
C GLN A 99 1.24 -9.12 3.40
N SER A 100 0.07 -8.75 3.95
CA SER A 100 -0.84 -9.69 4.61
C SER A 100 -2.29 -9.33 4.31
N PRO A 101 -2.75 -9.47 3.04
CA PRO A 101 -4.09 -9.07 2.64
C PRO A 101 -5.19 -9.71 3.50
N GLY A 102 -5.05 -11.00 3.82
CA GLY A 102 -6.02 -11.74 4.64
C GLY A 102 -6.18 -11.25 6.09
N LEU A 103 -5.36 -10.32 6.56
CA LEU A 103 -5.49 -9.78 7.92
C LEU A 103 -6.59 -8.72 8.03
N ASN A 104 -6.75 -7.87 7.01
CA ASN A 104 -7.69 -6.76 7.02
C ASN A 104 -8.21 -6.41 5.61
N ALA A 105 -8.39 -7.39 4.73
CA ALA A 105 -9.09 -7.19 3.47
C ALA A 105 -10.57 -6.89 3.70
N LEU A 106 -11.21 -6.24 2.72
CA LEU A 106 -12.66 -6.14 2.69
C LEU A 106 -13.21 -7.42 2.06
N GLU A 107 -13.92 -8.19 2.86
CA GLU A 107 -14.67 -9.37 2.46
C GLU A 107 -16.15 -8.99 2.30
N HIS A 108 -16.57 -8.71 1.08
CA HIS A 108 -17.98 -8.42 0.76
C HIS A 108 -18.63 -9.64 0.07
N PRO A 109 -19.96 -9.89 0.21
CA PRO A 109 -20.59 -11.08 -0.34
C PRO A 109 -20.38 -11.30 -1.85
N VAL A 110 -20.19 -10.20 -2.59
CA VAL A 110 -20.01 -10.20 -4.05
C VAL A 110 -18.59 -9.81 -4.48
N TYR A 111 -17.87 -9.05 -3.65
CA TYR A 111 -16.60 -8.44 -4.05
C TYR A 111 -15.58 -8.61 -2.92
N ASP A 112 -14.32 -8.83 -3.24
CA ASP A 112 -13.24 -8.64 -2.26
C ASP A 112 -12.30 -7.55 -2.73
N ILE A 113 -11.83 -6.72 -1.80
CA ILE A 113 -10.86 -5.67 -2.08
C ILE A 113 -9.73 -5.75 -1.08
N TRP A 114 -8.50 -5.74 -1.58
CA TRP A 114 -7.31 -5.67 -0.76
C TRP A 114 -6.25 -4.77 -1.37
N LEU A 115 -5.43 -4.19 -0.50
CA LEU A 115 -4.26 -3.40 -0.88
C LEU A 115 -3.19 -4.34 -1.47
N THR A 116 -2.60 -3.95 -2.59
CA THR A 116 -1.44 -4.65 -3.18
C THR A 116 -0.18 -3.79 -3.17
N GLY A 117 -0.33 -2.47 -3.09
CA GLY A 117 0.82 -1.58 -3.01
C GLY A 117 0.46 -0.10 -2.85
N CYS A 118 1.49 0.72 -2.68
CA CYS A 118 1.41 2.16 -2.90
C CYS A 118 2.55 2.54 -3.84
N ARG A 119 2.35 3.58 -4.65
CA ARG A 119 3.43 4.11 -5.48
C ARG A 119 3.41 5.62 -5.59
N ASN A 120 4.59 6.17 -5.86
CA ASN A 120 4.75 7.52 -6.35
C ASN A 120 4.72 7.49 -7.89
N PRO A 121 3.93 8.34 -8.58
CA PRO A 121 3.97 8.45 -10.05
C PRO A 121 5.37 8.75 -10.60
N ASP A 122 6.22 9.40 -9.81
CA ASP A 122 7.59 9.75 -10.21
C ASP A 122 8.61 8.63 -9.92
N ALA A 123 8.20 7.56 -9.24
CA ALA A 123 9.06 6.39 -9.01
C ALA A 123 9.06 5.47 -10.24
N PRO A 124 10.21 4.84 -10.58
CA PRO A 124 10.26 3.86 -11.66
C PRO A 124 9.24 2.74 -11.44
N LYS A 125 8.43 2.42 -12.46
CA LYS A 125 7.58 1.23 -12.43
C LYS A 125 8.49 0.00 -12.41
N ASN A 126 8.46 -0.75 -11.31
CA ASN A 126 8.94 -2.12 -11.27
C ASN A 126 7.93 -2.99 -12.02
N ASP A 127 8.05 -2.99 -13.34
CA ASP A 127 7.31 -3.91 -14.20
C ASP A 127 7.85 -5.33 -13.99
N ILE A 128 6.99 -6.25 -13.59
CA ILE A 128 7.30 -7.68 -13.37
C ILE A 128 7.62 -8.37 -14.71
N THR A 129 7.44 -7.67 -15.83
CA THR A 129 7.66 -8.18 -17.19
C THR A 129 9.14 -8.46 -17.54
N ASP A 130 10.10 -8.05 -16.68
CA ASP A 130 11.53 -8.28 -16.91
C ASP A 130 12.18 -9.35 -16.02
N LEU A 131 11.40 -10.18 -15.32
CA LEU A 131 12.00 -11.42 -14.81
C LEU A 131 12.29 -12.33 -16.01
N PRO A 132 13.57 -12.66 -16.31
CA PRO A 132 13.85 -13.73 -17.25
C PRO A 132 13.08 -14.97 -16.77
N PRO A 133 12.42 -15.72 -17.66
CA PRO A 133 11.73 -16.94 -17.27
C PRO A 133 12.72 -17.78 -16.48
N ALA A 134 12.29 -18.22 -15.29
CA ALA A 134 13.05 -19.13 -14.46
C ALA A 134 13.61 -20.22 -15.38
N ALA A 135 14.93 -20.29 -15.47
CA ALA A 135 15.60 -21.27 -16.33
C ALA A 135 15.02 -22.64 -16.01
N ASP A 136 14.53 -23.32 -17.05
CA ASP A 136 14.03 -24.70 -16.98
C ASP A 136 15.00 -25.55 -16.16
N GLU A 137 14.59 -25.93 -14.94
CA GLU A 137 15.17 -27.07 -14.27
C GLU A 137 14.84 -28.31 -15.12
N LYS A 138 15.79 -28.73 -15.95
CA LYS A 138 15.73 -30.01 -16.66
C LYS A 138 15.53 -31.13 -15.64
N LYS A 139 14.30 -31.61 -15.54
CA LYS A 139 13.95 -32.87 -14.89
C LYS A 139 14.86 -33.99 -15.43
N PRO A 140 15.59 -34.74 -14.59
CA PRO A 140 16.41 -35.85 -15.06
C PRO A 140 15.52 -36.89 -15.75
N LYS A 141 15.88 -37.27 -16.98
CA LYS A 141 15.26 -38.37 -17.71
C LYS A 141 15.61 -39.67 -16.97
N ALA A 142 14.60 -40.38 -16.47
CA ALA A 142 14.76 -41.72 -15.93
C ALA A 142 15.37 -42.62 -17.02
N ALA A 143 16.48 -43.28 -16.69
CA ALA A 143 17.10 -44.28 -17.53
C ALA A 143 16.34 -45.61 -17.38
N ASN A 144 15.97 -46.22 -18.52
CA ASN A 144 15.72 -47.65 -18.64
C ASN A 144 17.00 -48.31 -19.15
#